data_AF-A0A0R2HDZ4-F1
#
_entry.id   AF-A0A0R2HDZ4-F1
#
_cell.length_a   1.000
_cell.length_b   1.000
_cell.length_c   1.000
_cell.angle_alpha   90.00
_cell.angle_beta   90.00
_cell.angle_gamma   90.00
#
_symmetry.space_group_name_H-M   'P 1'
#
loop_
_entity.id
_entity.type
_entity.pdbx_description
1 polymer ?
#
loop_
_entity_poly.entity_id
_entity_poly.type
_entity_poly.pdbx_seq_one_letter_code
_entity_poly.pdbx_strand_id
1 'polypeptide(L)'
;MCADGDISREEYRQKKQKIKTQLSKLEKGALNSRGEKEDLTEEDIQHHYESLAAFVEMKAFDPCAKVPETLIEAFVDKIIYDKGTFSWYLNPKYGNEIFVIDTTDWKKSMLNRKKKQQPRRCLNG
;
A
#
# COMPACT_ATOMS: atom_id res chain seq x y z
N MET A 1 -7.07 65.34 9.64
CA MET A 1 -7.21 64.28 10.66
C MET A 1 -7.66 63.03 9.93
N CYS A 2 -6.89 61.94 9.96
CA CYS A 2 -7.30 60.65 9.40
C CYS A 2 -8.20 59.94 10.42
N ALA A 3 -9.28 59.32 9.96
CA ALA A 3 -10.26 58.67 10.84
C ALA A 3 -9.74 57.30 11.31
N ASP A 4 -10.17 56.86 12.49
CA ASP A 4 -9.87 55.52 13.01
C ASP A 4 -10.38 54.45 12.03
N GLY A 5 -9.47 53.89 11.24
CA GLY A 5 -9.77 52.97 10.14
C GLY A 5 -9.01 53.26 8.84
N ASP A 6 -8.42 54.44 8.71
CA ASP A 6 -7.60 54.79 7.55
C ASP A 6 -6.26 54.04 7.59
N ILE A 7 -6.12 53.04 6.72
CA ILE A 7 -4.82 52.41 6.48
C ILE A 7 -3.91 53.41 5.76
N SER A 8 -2.70 53.57 6.26
CA SER A 8 -1.71 54.41 5.57
C SER A 8 -1.35 53.79 4.21
N ARG A 9 -0.97 54.65 3.26
CA ARG A 9 -0.51 54.21 1.93
C ARG A 9 0.62 53.18 2.02
N GLU A 10 1.46 53.29 3.05
CA GLU A 10 2.59 52.40 3.30
C GLU A 10 2.13 51.05 3.87
N GLU A 11 1.22 51.04 4.84
CA GLU A 11 0.63 49.78 5.35
C GLU A 11 -0.12 49.00 4.26
N TYR A 12 -0.82 49.70 3.35
CA TYR A 12 -1.45 49.06 2.20
C TYR A 12 -0.42 48.41 1.28
N ARG A 13 0.69 49.10 0.99
CA ARG A 13 1.79 48.56 0.16
C ARG A 13 2.41 47.33 0.81
N GLN A 14 2.68 47.38 2.11
CA GLN A 14 3.25 46.27 2.87
C GLN A 14 2.31 45.05 2.88
N LYS A 15 1.01 45.26 3.16
CA LYS A 15 0.02 44.17 3.12
C LYS A 15 -0.10 43.55 1.72
N LYS A 16 -0.13 44.39 0.68
CA LYS A 16 -0.16 43.93 -0.72
C LYS A 16 1.07 43.11 -1.08
N GLN A 17 2.26 43.55 -0.65
CA GLN A 17 3.50 42.83 -0.88
C GLN A 17 3.53 41.50 -0.13
N LYS A 18 3.08 41.47 1.12
CA LYS A 18 2.96 40.24 1.92
C LYS A 18 2.09 39.19 1.24
N ILE A 19 0.92 39.60 0.75
CA ILE A 19 0.01 38.72 0.01
C ILE A 19 0.67 38.19 -1.26
N LYS A 20 1.32 39.05 -2.06
CA LYS A 20 2.05 38.61 -3.26
C LYS A 20 3.17 37.61 -2.95
N THR A 21 3.92 37.83 -1.88
CA THR A 21 4.97 36.90 -1.45
C THR A 21 4.37 35.57 -1.00
N GLN A 22 3.25 35.57 -0.29
CA GLN A 22 2.55 34.34 0.10
C GLN A 22 2.02 33.57 -1.12
N LEU A 23 1.42 34.28 -2.08
CA LEU A 23 0.93 33.69 -3.32
C LEU A 23 2.08 33.02 -4.09
N SER A 24 3.19 33.72 -4.28
CA SER A 24 4.37 33.17 -4.98
C SER A 24 4.99 31.98 -4.25
N LYS A 25 4.97 31.95 -2.92
CA LYS A 25 5.41 30.79 -2.14
C LYS A 25 4.50 29.58 -2.34
N LEU A 26 3.18 29.80 -2.36
CA LEU A 26 2.19 28.75 -2.57
C LEU A 26 2.27 28.19 -4.00
N GLU A 27 2.38 29.05 -5.02
CA GLU A 27 2.55 28.63 -6.41
C GLU A 27 3.82 27.81 -6.62
N LYS A 28 4.95 28.23 -6.02
CA LYS A 28 6.20 27.46 -6.05
C LYS A 28 6.07 26.13 -5.31
N GLY A 29 5.37 26.11 -4.17
CA GLY A 29 5.09 24.89 -3.43
C GLY A 29 4.23 23.91 -4.23
N ALA A 30 3.20 24.41 -4.92
CA ALA A 30 2.35 23.61 -5.79
C ALA A 30 3.11 23.06 -7.00
N LEU A 31 3.96 23.88 -7.64
CA LEU A 31 4.78 23.44 -8.77
C LEU A 31 5.79 22.35 -8.35
N ASN A 32 6.44 22.53 -7.21
CA ASN A 32 7.39 21.55 -6.67
C ASN A 32 6.70 20.24 -6.23
N SER A 33 5.43 20.31 -5.82
CA SER A 33 4.62 19.13 -5.45
C SER A 33 3.96 18.44 -6.64
N ARG A 34 3.93 19.12 -7.81
CA ARG A 34 3.35 18.62 -9.07
C ARG A 34 4.40 18.01 -10.00
N GLY A 35 5.69 18.22 -9.74
CA GLY A 35 6.75 17.43 -10.39
C GLY A 35 6.53 15.95 -10.06
N GLU A 36 6.19 15.17 -11.08
CA GLU A 36 5.92 13.70 -11.05
C GLU A 36 4.51 13.23 -10.66
N LYS A 37 3.48 14.10 -10.70
CA LYS A 37 2.11 13.59 -10.80
C LYS A 37 1.70 13.66 -12.27
N GLU A 38 1.71 12.50 -12.94
CA GLU A 38 0.93 12.30 -14.16
C GLU A 38 -0.47 12.89 -13.92
N ASP A 39 -1.05 13.53 -14.94
CA ASP A 39 -2.42 14.04 -14.87
C ASP A 39 -3.37 12.84 -14.77
N LEU A 40 -3.50 12.31 -13.54
CA LEU A 40 -4.38 11.20 -13.21
C LEU A 40 -5.82 11.66 -13.45
N THR A 41 -6.56 10.86 -14.21
CA THR A 41 -7.98 11.10 -14.43
C THR A 41 -8.76 10.87 -13.13
N GLU A 42 -9.98 11.40 -13.04
CA GLU A 42 -10.84 11.18 -11.86
C GLU A 42 -11.09 9.68 -11.67
N GLU A 43 -11.16 8.93 -12.77
CA GLU A 43 -11.26 7.48 -12.81
C GLU A 43 -10.02 6.79 -12.22
N ASP A 44 -8.81 7.29 -12.49
CA ASP A 44 -7.57 6.74 -11.93
C ASP A 44 -7.50 6.96 -10.42
N ILE A 45 -7.95 8.13 -9.94
CA ILE A 45 -8.01 8.46 -8.52
C ILE A 45 -9.00 7.54 -7.81
N GLN A 46 -10.18 7.33 -8.40
CA GLN A 46 -11.21 6.46 -7.85
C GLN A 46 -10.73 5.00 -7.80
N HIS A 47 -10.13 4.50 -8.87
CA HIS A 47 -9.57 3.14 -8.91
C HIS A 47 -8.44 2.96 -7.90
N HIS A 48 -7.57 3.96 -7.74
CA HIS A 48 -6.52 3.94 -6.73
C HIS A 48 -7.09 3.91 -5.30
N TYR A 49 -8.14 4.69 -5.03
CA TYR A 49 -8.83 4.68 -3.73
C TYR A 49 -9.48 3.32 -3.44
N GLU A 50 -10.15 2.73 -4.42
CA GLU A 50 -10.78 1.41 -4.29
C GLU A 50 -9.74 0.30 -4.08
N SER A 51 -8.62 0.35 -4.79
CA SER A 51 -7.52 -0.60 -4.62
C SER A 51 -6.89 -0.50 -3.22
N LEU A 52 -6.65 0.72 -2.73
CA LEU A 52 -6.16 0.95 -1.37
C LEU A 52 -7.17 0.50 -0.32
N ALA A 53 -8.46 0.78 -0.50
CA ALA A 53 -9.51 0.31 0.41
C ALA A 53 -9.57 -1.22 0.44
N ALA A 54 -9.49 -1.89 -0.71
CA ALA A 54 -9.46 -3.35 -0.79
C ALA A 54 -8.21 -3.97 -0.12
N PHE A 55 -7.07 -3.27 -0.19
CA PHE A 55 -5.83 -3.66 0.49
C PHE A 55 -5.96 -3.51 2.01
N VAL A 56 -6.47 -2.37 2.50
CA VAL A 56 -6.67 -2.10 3.94
C VAL A 56 -7.71 -3.04 4.54
N GLU A 57 -8.79 -3.33 3.81
CA GLU A 57 -9.84 -4.25 4.25
C GLU A 57 -9.43 -5.74 4.16
N MET A 58 -8.20 -6.05 3.75
CA MET A 58 -7.70 -7.41 3.48
C MET A 58 -8.60 -8.24 2.53
N LYS A 59 -9.55 -7.61 1.83
CA LYS A 59 -10.44 -8.26 0.85
C LYS A 59 -9.71 -8.64 -0.43
N ALA A 60 -8.54 -8.05 -0.68
CA ALA A 60 -7.64 -8.44 -1.77
C ALA A 60 -6.89 -9.76 -1.48
N PHE A 61 -6.95 -10.29 -0.25
CA PHE A 61 -6.35 -11.57 0.07
C PHE A 61 -7.33 -12.71 -0.25
N ASP A 62 -7.25 -13.25 -1.47
CA ASP A 62 -7.88 -14.53 -1.79
C ASP A 62 -7.00 -15.66 -1.23
N PRO A 63 -7.47 -16.45 -0.24
CA PRO A 63 -6.70 -17.57 0.32
C PRO A 63 -6.42 -18.68 -0.71
N CYS A 64 -7.16 -18.70 -1.82
CA CYS A 64 -7.01 -19.66 -2.90
C CYS A 64 -6.12 -19.14 -4.04
N ALA A 65 -5.81 -17.84 -4.07
CA ALA A 65 -4.94 -17.28 -5.10
C ALA A 65 -3.47 -17.65 -4.85
N LYS A 66 -2.74 -17.94 -5.92
CA LYS A 66 -1.30 -18.18 -5.84
C LYS A 66 -0.62 -16.87 -5.44
N VAL A 67 0.11 -16.88 -4.33
CA VAL A 67 0.96 -15.74 -3.93
C VAL A 67 2.02 -15.53 -5.03
N PRO A 68 2.21 -14.31 -5.55
CA PRO A 68 3.23 -14.03 -6.56
C PRO A 68 4.63 -14.41 -6.08
N GLU A 69 5.42 -15.06 -6.94
CA GLU A 69 6.80 -15.48 -6.60
C GLU A 69 7.70 -14.30 -6.23
N THR A 70 7.51 -13.15 -6.88
CA THR A 70 8.23 -11.89 -6.57
C THR A 70 8.01 -11.42 -5.14
N LEU A 71 6.80 -11.61 -4.59
CA LEU A 71 6.49 -11.27 -3.22
C LEU A 71 7.21 -12.23 -2.26
N ILE A 72 7.23 -13.52 -2.60
CA ILE A 72 7.93 -14.53 -1.80
C ILE A 72 9.43 -14.22 -1.76
N GLU A 73 10.05 -13.91 -2.90
CA GLU A 73 11.47 -13.54 -2.99
C GLU A 73 11.82 -12.26 -2.23
N ALA A 74 10.91 -11.28 -2.18
CA ALA A 74 11.14 -10.05 -1.43
C ALA A 74 11.15 -10.29 0.10
N PHE A 75 10.25 -11.14 0.58
CA PHE A 75 10.00 -11.34 2.01
C PHE A 75 10.72 -12.54 2.63
N VAL A 76 11.06 -13.57 1.85
CA VAL A 76 11.69 -14.80 2.34
C VAL A 76 13.16 -14.81 1.92
N ASP A 77 14.06 -14.87 2.91
CA ASP A 77 15.50 -14.99 2.68
C ASP A 77 15.87 -16.42 2.25
N LYS A 78 15.38 -17.41 3.00
CA LYS A 78 15.63 -18.82 2.71
C LYS A 78 14.62 -19.73 3.38
N ILE A 79 14.48 -20.93 2.83
CA ILE A 79 13.66 -22.00 3.37
C ILE A 79 14.56 -23.23 3.53
N ILE A 80 14.65 -23.76 4.74
CA ILE A 80 15.41 -24.97 5.06
C ILE A 80 14.44 -26.08 5.41
N TYR A 81 14.60 -27.25 4.80
CA TYR A 81 13.85 -28.45 5.17
C TYR A 81 14.78 -29.45 5.85
N ASP A 82 14.48 -29.78 7.11
CA ASP A 82 15.18 -30.81 7.87
C ASP A 82 14.19 -31.69 8.63
N LYS A 83 14.39 -33.02 8.57
CA LYS A 83 13.64 -34.03 9.36
C LYS A 83 12.12 -33.87 9.42
N GLY A 84 11.48 -33.40 8.35
CA GLY A 84 10.02 -33.21 8.33
C GLY A 84 9.56 -31.83 8.80
N THR A 85 10.47 -30.88 8.92
CA THR A 85 10.17 -29.51 9.35
C THR A 85 10.69 -28.51 8.32
N PHE A 86 9.84 -27.56 7.92
CA PHE A 86 10.27 -26.39 7.17
C PHE A 86 10.59 -25.25 8.12
N SER A 87 11.77 -24.68 8.00
CA SER A 87 12.18 -23.45 8.68
C SER A 87 12.29 -22.34 7.64
N TRP A 88 11.39 -21.38 7.71
CA TRP A 88 11.33 -20.20 6.86
C TRP A 88 12.00 -19.05 7.56
N TYR A 89 12.97 -18.44 6.91
CA TYR A 89 13.68 -17.27 7.39
C TYR A 89 13.19 -16.08 6.60
N LEU A 90 12.63 -15.08 7.29
CA LEU A 90 12.27 -13.83 6.64
C LEU A 90 13.52 -13.01 6.31
N ASN A 91 13.36 -12.13 5.32
CA ASN A 91 14.37 -11.17 4.94
C ASN A 91 14.64 -10.20 6.10
N PRO A 92 15.89 -10.11 6.61
CA PRO A 92 16.26 -9.26 7.75
C PRO A 92 15.88 -7.79 7.60
N LYS A 93 15.72 -7.30 6.36
CA LYS A 93 15.28 -5.94 6.07
C LYS A 93 13.88 -5.63 6.60
N TYR A 94 13.02 -6.64 6.70
CA TYR A 94 11.63 -6.51 7.16
C TYR A 94 11.39 -7.16 8.52
N GLY A 95 12.33 -7.99 8.99
CA GLY A 95 12.31 -8.61 10.32
C GLY A 95 13.20 -9.85 10.38
N ASN A 96 13.62 -10.23 11.59
CA ASN A 96 14.41 -11.46 11.84
C ASN A 96 13.53 -12.57 12.41
N GLU A 97 12.35 -12.78 11.84
CA GLU A 97 11.44 -13.83 12.30
C GLU A 97 11.72 -15.14 11.59
N ILE A 98 11.62 -16.24 12.35
CA ILE A 98 11.79 -17.60 11.86
C ILE A 98 10.48 -18.33 12.07
N PHE A 99 9.87 -18.81 10.98
CA PHE A 99 8.66 -19.62 11.05
C PHE A 99 9.01 -21.09 10.86
N VAL A 100 8.64 -21.90 11.85
CA VAL A 100 8.90 -23.34 11.86
C VAL A 100 7.57 -24.07 11.67
N ILE A 101 7.50 -24.87 10.61
CA ILE A 101 6.30 -25.60 10.23
C ILE A 101 6.61 -27.10 10.24
N ASP A 102 6.01 -27.82 11.18
CA ASP A 102 6.09 -29.28 11.23
C ASP A 102 5.15 -29.91 10.17
N THR A 103 5.69 -30.83 9.40
CA THR A 103 5.00 -31.52 8.31
C THR A 103 4.76 -33.01 8.57
N THR A 104 5.11 -33.51 9.75
CA THR A 104 4.89 -34.91 10.13
C THR A 104 3.45 -35.38 9.90
N ASP A 105 2.46 -34.51 10.16
CA ASP A 105 1.04 -34.81 9.94
C ASP A 105 0.53 -34.51 8.52
N TRP A 106 1.34 -33.90 7.65
CA TRP A 106 0.92 -33.52 6.29
C TRP A 106 0.63 -34.74 5.42
N LYS A 107 1.34 -35.86 5.64
CA LYS A 107 1.06 -37.13 4.94
C LYS A 107 -0.37 -37.62 5.17
N LYS A 108 -0.90 -37.47 6.39
CA LYS A 108 -2.28 -37.90 6.72
C LYS A 108 -3.31 -36.98 6.05
N SER A 109 -3.05 -35.68 6.00
CA SER A 109 -3.91 -34.67 5.37
C SER A 109 -3.96 -34.82 3.83
N MET A 110 -2.80 -35.04 3.19
CA MET A 110 -2.69 -35.20 1.74
C MET A 110 -3.44 -36.45 1.22
N LEU A 111 -3.40 -37.57 1.96
CA LEU A 111 -4.17 -38.77 1.59
C LEU A 111 -5.70 -38.52 1.66
N ASN A 112 -6.15 -37.74 2.63
CA ASN A 112 -7.58 -37.42 2.80
C ASN A 112 -8.09 -36.40 1.76
N ARG A 113 -7.23 -35.48 1.28
CA ARG A 113 -7.57 -34.55 0.20
C ARG A 113 -7.79 -35.26 -1.14
N LYS A 114 -6.99 -36.28 -1.49
CA LYS A 114 -7.20 -37.08 -2.71
C LYS A 114 -8.55 -37.81 -2.74
N LYS A 115 -9.11 -38.15 -1.57
CA LYS A 115 -10.46 -38.76 -1.47
C LYS A 115 -11.61 -37.76 -1.65
N LYS A 116 -11.37 -36.45 -1.47
CA LYS A 116 -12.41 -35.40 -1.55
C LYS A 116 -12.39 -34.61 -2.86
N GLN A 117 -11.40 -34.81 -3.73
CA GLN A 117 -11.37 -34.25 -5.09
C GLN A 117 -12.24 -35.10 -6.04
N GLN A 118 -13.54 -35.20 -5.76
CA GLN A 118 -14.52 -35.27 -6.86
C GLN A 118 -14.87 -33.81 -7.21
N PRO A 119 -14.99 -33.45 -8.49
CA PRO A 119 -15.09 -32.05 -8.89
C PRO A 119 -16.41 -31.47 -8.40
N ARG A 120 -16.34 -30.57 -7.41
CA ARG A 120 -17.46 -29.67 -7.11
C ARG A 120 -17.56 -28.70 -8.28
N ARG A 121 -18.56 -28.91 -9.14
CA ARG A 121 -18.97 -27.93 -10.15
C ARG A 121 -19.24 -26.61 -9.43
N CYS A 122 -18.54 -25.55 -9.81
CA CYS A 122 -18.91 -24.20 -9.42
C CYS A 122 -20.31 -23.92 -9.97
N LEU A 123 -21.26 -23.67 -9.09
CA LEU A 123 -22.58 -23.15 -9.44
C LEU A 123 -22.39 -21.68 -9.77
N ASN A 124 -22.52 -21.33 -11.04
CA ASN A 124 -22.69 -19.94 -11.46
C ASN A 124 -24.12 -19.52 -11.09
N GLY A 125 -24.25 -18.46 -10.30
CA GLY A 125 -25.47 -17.72 -10.06
C GLY A 125 -25.16 -16.24 -10.22
#